data_AF-A0A951KJS0-F1
#
_entry.id   AF-A0A951KJS0-F1
#
_cell.length_a   1.000
_cell.length_b   1.000
_cell.length_c   1.000
_cell.angle_alpha   90.00
_cell.angle_beta   90.00
_cell.angle_gamma   90.00
#
_symmetry.space_group_name_H-M   'P 1'
#
loop_
_entity.id
_entity.type
_entity.pdbx_description
1 polymer ?
#
loop_
_entity_poly.entity_id
_entity_poly.type
_entity_poly.pdbx_seq_one_letter_code
_entity_poly.pdbx_strand_id
1 'polypeptide(L)'
;MTTPTLDRQVQDRAAPRPQETSPSHQLVIAAGAILGVLARFGIGEWSKTHLALDFPLGTLIINLVGCLLIGIVQTLCFELQAMRRETQLFLAVG
;
A
#
# COMPACT_ATOMS: atom_id res chain seq x y z
N MET A 1 -16.77 32.65 -39.54
CA MET A 1 -15.95 33.27 -38.48
C MET A 1 -16.31 32.58 -37.17
N THR A 2 -15.87 31.34 -37.00
CA THR A 2 -16.14 30.51 -35.81
C THR A 2 -14.99 30.70 -34.83
N THR A 3 -15.35 30.92 -33.57
CA THR A 3 -14.51 31.37 -32.47
C THR A 3 -13.38 30.36 -32.12
N PRO A 4 -12.09 30.73 -32.25
CA PRO A 4 -10.93 29.87 -31.93
C PRO A 4 -10.66 29.69 -30.42
N THR A 5 -11.62 29.99 -29.55
CA THR A 5 -11.47 29.99 -28.09
C THR A 5 -12.02 28.74 -27.41
N LEU A 6 -12.93 28.00 -28.06
CA LEU A 6 -13.52 26.79 -27.50
C LEU A 6 -12.53 25.61 -27.51
N ASP A 7 -11.76 25.45 -28.59
CA ASP A 7 -10.79 24.35 -28.74
C ASP A 7 -9.64 24.43 -27.73
N ARG A 8 -9.16 25.63 -27.38
CA ARG A 8 -8.08 25.79 -26.39
C ARG A 8 -8.50 25.39 -24.98
N GLN A 9 -9.72 25.71 -24.56
CA GLN A 9 -10.21 25.30 -23.23
C GLN A 9 -10.48 23.79 -23.12
N VAL A 10 -10.84 23.13 -24.22
CA VAL A 10 -11.00 21.67 -24.26
C VAL A 10 -9.63 20.98 -24.26
N GLN A 11 -8.64 21.55 -24.97
CA GLN A 11 -7.26 21.05 -25.01
C GLN A 11 -6.55 21.17 -23.65
N ASP A 12 -6.74 22.29 -22.93
CA ASP A 12 -6.10 22.55 -21.63
C ASP A 12 -6.73 21.75 -20.48
N ARG A 13 -7.98 21.28 -20.62
CA ARG A 13 -8.66 20.45 -19.61
C ARG A 13 -8.36 18.95 -19.71
N ALA A 14 -7.72 18.50 -20.80
CA ALA A 14 -7.62 17.07 -21.13
C ALA A 14 -6.46 16.32 -20.46
N ALA A 15 -5.49 17.01 -19.85
CA ALA A 15 -4.35 16.34 -19.21
C ALA A 15 -4.55 16.28 -17.68
N PRO A 16 -4.76 15.09 -17.08
CA PRO A 16 -4.64 14.93 -15.64
C PRO A 16 -3.24 15.40 -15.22
N ARG A 17 -3.17 16.38 -14.31
CA ARG A 17 -1.88 16.78 -13.72
C ARG A 17 -1.26 15.52 -13.09
N PRO A 18 0.00 15.18 -13.40
CA PRO A 18 0.71 14.14 -12.68
C PRO A 18 0.56 14.43 -11.19
N GLN A 19 -0.01 13.51 -10.43
CA GLN A 19 -0.03 13.65 -8.97
C GLN A 19 1.43 13.62 -8.53
N GLU A 20 2.00 14.78 -8.23
CA GLU A 20 3.32 14.88 -7.59
C GLU A 20 3.20 14.28 -6.19
N THR A 21 3.41 12.96 -6.12
CA THR A 21 3.49 12.26 -4.84
C THR A 21 4.73 12.79 -4.12
N SER A 22 4.53 13.46 -2.97
CA SER A 22 5.64 13.96 -2.17
C SER A 22 6.69 12.86 -1.96
N PRO A 23 7.99 13.12 -2.19
CA PRO A 23 9.06 12.11 -2.09
C PRO A 23 9.05 11.36 -0.74
N SER A 24 8.63 12.03 0.32
CA SER A 24 8.48 11.45 1.66
C SER A 24 7.53 10.25 1.72
N HIS A 25 6.43 10.28 0.98
CA HIS A 25 5.44 9.19 0.98
C HIS A 25 6.03 7.90 0.40
N GLN A 26 6.84 8.01 -0.65
CA GLN A 26 7.46 6.87 -1.31
C GLN A 26 8.45 6.16 -0.37
N LEU A 27 9.23 6.92 0.41
CA LEU A 27 10.15 6.36 1.40
C LEU A 27 9.41 5.61 2.51
N VAL A 28 8.28 6.15 2.96
CA VAL A 28 7.46 5.52 4.00
C VAL A 28 6.83 4.22 3.48
N ILE A 29 6.31 4.20 2.25
CA ILE A 29 5.82 2.98 1.61
C ILE A 29 6.95 1.96 1.47
N ALA A 30 8.12 2.38 0.97
CA ALA A 30 9.26 1.49 0.79
C ALA A 30 9.74 0.86 2.10
N ALA A 31 9.73 1.62 3.20
CA ALA A 31 10.09 1.11 4.52
C ALA A 31 9.14 0.00 5.00
N GLY A 32 7.84 0.18 4.82
CA GLY A 32 6.86 -0.88 5.10
C GLY A 32 7.09 -2.10 4.21
N ALA A 33 7.31 -1.88 2.90
CA ALA A 33 7.50 -2.95 1.91
C ALA A 33 8.69 -3.83 2.22
N ILE A 34 9.81 -3.23 2.62
CA ILE A 34 11.01 -3.98 3.02
C ILE A 34 10.70 -4.85 4.23
N LEU A 35 10.04 -4.31 5.26
CA LEU A 35 9.67 -5.09 6.45
C LEU A 35 8.70 -6.22 6.12
N GLY A 36 7.69 -5.96 5.29
CA GLY A 36 6.72 -6.97 4.85
C GLY A 36 7.36 -8.11 4.07
N VAL A 37 8.26 -7.79 3.13
CA VAL A 37 9.01 -8.79 2.36
C VAL A 37 9.90 -9.63 3.25
N LEU A 38 10.64 -9.01 4.18
CA LEU A 38 11.51 -9.72 5.11
C LEU A 38 10.71 -10.62 6.06
N ALA A 39 9.57 -10.16 6.58
CA ALA A 39 8.69 -10.96 7.42
C ALA A 39 8.14 -12.17 6.65
N ARG A 40 7.67 -11.97 5.41
CA ARG A 40 7.21 -13.07 4.55
C ARG A 40 8.29 -14.10 4.29
N PHE A 41 9.51 -13.65 3.98
CA PHE A 41 10.62 -14.55 3.73
C PHE A 41 11.02 -15.33 4.99
N GLY A 42 11.18 -14.65 6.12
CA GLY A 42 11.56 -15.25 7.39
C GLY A 42 10.53 -16.27 7.89
N ILE A 43 9.24 -15.93 7.83
CA ILE A 43 8.15 -16.86 8.22
C ILE A 43 8.07 -18.03 7.24
N GLY A 44 8.29 -17.80 5.94
CA GLY A 44 8.40 -18.86 4.95
C GLY A 44 9.48 -19.86 5.32
N GLU A 45 10.69 -19.40 5.64
CA GLU A 45 11.81 -20.28 5.97
C GLU A 45 11.67 -20.98 7.33
N TRP A 46 11.16 -20.26 8.34
CA TRP A 46 10.79 -20.83 9.63
C TRP A 46 9.75 -21.93 9.46
N SER A 47 8.72 -21.70 8.63
CA SER A 47 7.68 -22.69 8.39
C SER A 47 8.21 -23.97 7.73
N LYS A 48 9.13 -23.85 6.75
CA LYS A 48 9.77 -25.03 6.14
C LYS A 48 10.57 -25.85 7.15
N THR A 49 11.17 -25.19 8.13
CA THR A 49 12.02 -25.84 9.14
C THR A 49 11.21 -26.52 10.24
N HIS A 50 10.05 -25.97 10.60
CA HIS A 50 9.28 -26.42 11.77
C HIS A 50 7.97 -27.15 11.43
N LEU A 51 7.42 -26.95 10.24
CA LEU A 51 6.16 -27.55 9.80
C LEU A 51 6.49 -28.54 8.69
N ALA A 52 6.63 -29.82 9.05
CA ALA A 52 6.88 -30.95 8.14
C ALA A 52 5.64 -31.33 7.31
N LEU A 53 4.88 -30.32 6.86
CA LEU A 53 3.67 -30.46 6.07
C LEU A 53 3.97 -30.01 4.63
N ASP A 54 3.50 -30.77 3.64
CA ASP A 54 3.61 -30.41 2.21
C ASP A 54 2.84 -29.12 1.86
N PHE A 55 2.07 -28.58 2.82
CA PHE A 55 1.27 -27.38 2.64
C PHE A 55 2.03 -26.11 3.08
N PRO A 56 2.01 -25.02 2.28
CA PRO A 56 2.76 -23.78 2.56
C PRO A 56 2.13 -22.94 3.69
N LEU A 57 2.07 -23.50 4.90
CA LEU A 57 1.45 -22.88 6.08
C LEU A 57 2.07 -21.53 6.42
N GLY A 58 3.39 -21.36 6.29
CA GLY A 58 4.02 -20.07 6.55
C GLY A 58 3.49 -18.97 5.64
N THR A 59 3.22 -19.29 4.37
CA THR A 59 2.63 -18.33 3.43
C THR A 59 1.18 -18.03 3.80
N LEU A 60 0.41 -19.03 4.21
CA LEU A 60 -0.97 -18.80 4.67
C LEU A 60 -1.02 -17.91 5.91
N ILE A 61 -0.18 -18.20 6.91
CA ILE A 61 -0.14 -17.48 8.19
C ILE A 61 0.22 -16.01 7.97
N ILE A 62 1.27 -15.71 7.19
CA ILE A 62 1.68 -14.32 6.98
C ILE A 62 0.63 -13.51 6.21
N ASN A 63 -0.08 -14.12 5.26
CA ASN A 63 -1.17 -13.44 4.57
C ASN A 63 -2.36 -13.20 5.50
N LEU A 64 -2.76 -14.17 6.32
CA LEU A 64 -3.84 -14.00 7.30
C LEU A 64 -3.53 -12.89 8.31
N VAL A 65 -2.30 -12.89 8.85
CA VAL A 65 -1.83 -11.84 9.77
C VAL A 65 -1.80 -10.48 9.07
N GLY A 66 -1.27 -10.41 7.85
CA GLY A 66 -1.23 -9.16 7.06
C GLY A 66 -2.62 -8.61 6.78
N CYS A 67 -3.56 -9.45 6.34
CA CYS A 67 -4.95 -9.06 6.10
C CYS A 67 -5.64 -8.57 7.38
N LEU A 68 -5.44 -9.24 8.51
CA LEU A 68 -5.98 -8.82 9.81
C LEU A 68 -5.43 -7.44 10.21
N LEU A 69 -4.12 -7.24 10.05
CA LEU A 69 -3.43 -6.01 10.41
C LEU A 69 -3.93 -4.84 9.55
N ILE A 70 -4.06 -5.03 8.23
CA ILE A 70 -4.64 -4.03 7.31
C ILE A 70 -6.09 -3.73 7.69
N GLY A 71 -6.89 -4.75 8.02
CA GLY A 71 -8.28 -4.56 8.47
C GLY A 71 -8.38 -3.70 9.73
N ILE A 72 -7.55 -3.98 10.74
CA ILE A 72 -7.46 -3.18 11.97
C ILE A 72 -7.06 -1.73 11.65
N VAL A 73 -6.05 -1.54 10.80
CA VAL A 73 -5.56 -0.22 10.41
C VAL A 73 -6.63 0.58 9.66
N GLN A 74 -7.39 -0.06 8.78
CA GLN A 74 -8.49 0.59 8.08
C GLN A 74 -9.60 0.99 9.05
N THR A 75 -10.03 0.10 9.94
CA THR A 75 -11.06 0.42 10.95
C THR A 75 -10.61 1.58 11.84
N LEU A 76 -9.36 1.57 12.33
CA LEU A 76 -8.82 2.66 13.12
C LEU A 76 -8.72 3.97 12.33
N CYS A 77 -8.36 3.93 11.04
CA CYS A 77 -8.38 5.10 10.17
C CYS A 77 -9.78 5.69 10.05
N PHE A 78 -10.80 4.84 9.85
CA PHE A 78 -12.18 5.27 9.71
C PHE A 78 -12.74 5.83 11.01
N GLU A 79 -12.48 5.20 12.15
CA GLU A 79 -13.06 5.60 13.44
C GLU A 79 -12.34 6.77 14.09
N LEU A 80 -11.00 6.83 14.04
CA LEU A 80 -10.26 7.82 14.81
C LEU A 80 -10.11 9.17 14.09
N GLN A 81 -10.39 9.27 12.79
CA GLN A 81 -10.13 10.44 11.90
C GLN A 81 -8.74 11.10 12.00
N ALA A 82 -7.87 10.61 12.89
CA ALA A 82 -6.62 11.23 13.33
C ALA A 82 -5.39 10.44 12.90
N MET A 83 -5.54 9.33 12.16
CA MET A 83 -4.39 8.57 11.69
C MET A 83 -3.63 9.38 10.64
N ARG A 84 -2.35 9.65 10.93
CA ARG A 84 -1.45 10.38 10.05
C ARG A 84 -1.28 9.61 8.74
N ARG A 85 -1.39 10.32 7.60
CA ARG A 85 -1.34 9.73 6.24
C ARG A 85 -0.11 8.84 6.02
N GLU A 86 1.02 9.19 6.61
CA GLU A 86 2.25 8.39 6.57
C GLU A 86 2.09 7.01 7.22
N THR A 87 1.44 6.93 8.39
CA THR A 87 1.21 5.65 9.07
C THR A 87 0.28 4.74 8.26
N GLN A 88 -0.72 5.32 7.60
CA GLN A 88 -1.59 4.56 6.68
C GLN A 88 -0.79 4.02 5.50
N LEU A 89 0.07 4.84 4.90
CA LEU A 89 0.92 4.42 3.78
C LEU A 89 1.92 3.33 4.18
N PHE A 90 2.51 3.44 5.38
CA PHE A 90 3.44 2.46 5.90
C PHE A 90 2.78 1.10 6.18
N LEU A 91 1.58 1.09 6.78
CA LEU A 91 0.94 -0.14 7.27
C LEU A 91 0.01 -0.81 6.25
N ALA A 92 -0.60 -0.05 5.35
CA ALA A 92 -1.61 -0.57 4.43
C ALA A 92 -1.12 -0.73 2.99
N VAL A 93 -0.04 -0.04 2.62
CA VAL A 93 0.53 -0.08 1.25
C VAL A 93 1.94 -0.66 1.26
N GLY A 94 2.76 -0.21 2.21
CA GLY A 94 4.03 -0.84 2.55
C GLY A 94 3.81 -2.24 3.10
#